data_AF-A0A9D3W8E7-F1
#
_entry.id   AF-A0A9D3W8E7-F1
#
_cell.length_a   1.000
_cell.length_b   1.000
_cell.length_c   1.000
_cell.angle_alpha   90.00
_cell.angle_beta   90.00
_cell.angle_gamma   90.00
#
_symmetry.space_group_name_H-M   'P 1'
#
loop_
_entity.id
_entity.type
_entity.pdbx_description
1 polymer ?
#
loop_
_entity_poly.entity_id
_entity_poly.type
_entity_poly.pdbx_seq_one_letter_code
_entity_poly.pdbx_strand_id
1 'polypeptide(L)' 'KVGGPKSSLIKRIQQILVFEEKWSLNYISRESNQVADALAKMTLTRSESLHMFEEPPLAIKRILKEDRTFDSMSRK' A
#
# COMPACT_ATOMS: atom_id res chain seq x y z
N LYS A 1 -6.83 -27.32 -19.52
CA LYS A 1 -6.49 -25.88 -19.49
C LYS A 1 -7.04 -25.28 -18.20
N VAL A 2 -6.18 -25.07 -17.20
CA VAL A 2 -6.58 -24.52 -15.88
C VAL A 2 -5.74 -23.27 -15.65
N GLY A 3 -6.30 -22.11 -15.99
CA GLY A 3 -5.65 -20.82 -15.81
C GLY A 3 -6.69 -19.83 -15.31
N GLY A 4 -7.12 -19.99 -14.06
CA GLY A 4 -8.07 -19.07 -13.42
C GLY A 4 -7.46 -17.68 -13.19
N PRO A 5 -8.27 -16.68 -12.79
CA PRO A 5 -7.85 -15.29 -12.61
C PRO A 5 -6.67 -15.09 -11.63
N LYS A 6 -6.44 -16.03 -10.70
CA LYS A 6 -5.24 -16.02 -9.84
C LYS A 6 -3.94 -16.17 -10.63
N SER A 7 -3.98 -16.91 -11.75
CA SER A 7 -2.82 -17.11 -12.61
C SER A 7 -2.43 -15.84 -13.39
N SER A 8 -3.38 -14.93 -13.69
CA SER A 8 -3.06 -13.69 -14.39
C SER A 8 -2.45 -12.64 -13.47
N LEU A 9 -2.93 -12.53 -12.22
CA LEU A 9 -2.35 -11.62 -11.22
C LEU A 9 -0.91 -12.01 -10.87
N ILE A 10 -0.67 -13.30 -10.60
CA ILE A 10 0.69 -13.79 -10.28
C ILE A 10 1.64 -13.52 -11.45
N LYS A 11 1.22 -13.78 -12.69
CA LYS A 11 2.03 -13.47 -13.88
C LYS A 11 2.35 -11.98 -14.00
N ARG A 12 1.37 -11.11 -13.74
CA ARG A 12 1.57 -9.66 -13.79
C ARG A 12 2.55 -9.19 -12.70
N ILE A 13 2.45 -9.73 -11.49
CA ILE A 13 3.40 -9.46 -10.41
C ILE A 13 4.80 -9.89 -10.83
N GLN A 14 4.94 -11.13 -11.34
CA GLN A 14 6.23 -11.63 -11.83
C GLN A 14 6.82 -10.74 -12.93
N GLN A 15 6.01 -10.27 -13.88
CA GLN A 15 6.46 -9.36 -14.92
C GLN A 15 7.01 -8.06 -14.35
N ILE A 16 6.31 -7.43 -13.39
CA ILE A 16 6.78 -6.20 -12.74
C ILE A 16 8.11 -6.46 -12.02
N LEU A 17 8.19 -7.54 -11.24
CA LEU A 17 9.39 -7.88 -10.46
C LEU A 17 10.61 -8.21 -11.32
N VAL A 18 10.42 -8.62 -12.58
CA VAL A 18 11.53 -8.83 -13.54
C VAL A 18 12.15 -7.51 -14.00
N PHE A 19 11.40 -6.41 -14.01
CA PHE A 19 11.90 -5.09 -14.40
C PHE A 19 12.56 -4.32 -13.24
N GLU A 20 12.39 -4.79 -12.01
CA GLU A 20 12.98 -4.16 -10.82
C GLU A 20 14.37 -4.74 -10.54
N GLU A 21 15.41 -3.88 -10.54
CA GLU A 21 16.80 -4.32 -10.34
C GLU A 21 17.01 -5.02 -8.98
N LYS A 22 16.33 -4.55 -7.93
CA LYS A 22 16.44 -5.08 -6.57
C LYS A 22 15.09 -4.95 -5.85
N TRP A 23 14.54 -6.06 -5.41
CA TRP A 23 13.34 -6.09 -4.58
C TRP A 23 13.45 -7.16 -3.49
N SER A 24 12.68 -6.98 -2.42
CA SER A 24 12.47 -8.00 -1.40
C SER A 24 10.99 -8.03 -1.03
N LEU A 25 10.47 -9.23 -0.79
CA LEU A 25 9.10 -9.41 -0.32
C LEU A 25 9.16 -9.83 1.15
N ASN A 26 8.76 -8.94 2.03
CA ASN A 26 8.75 -9.18 3.46
C ASN A 26 7.30 -9.28 3.95
N TYR A 27 7.04 -10.29 4.78
CA TYR A 27 5.78 -10.36 5.49
C TYR A 27 5.81 -9.37 6.67
N ILE A 28 4.77 -8.55 6.75
CA ILE A 28 4.54 -7.62 7.86
C ILE A 28 3.13 -7.89 8.38
N SER A 29 2.98 -8.03 9.70
CA SER A 29 1.67 -8.27 10.29
C SER A 29 0.76 -7.04 10.11
N ARG A 30 -0.55 -7.26 10.20
CA ARG A 30 -1.53 -6.19 10.00
C ARG A 30 -1.36 -5.06 11.01
N GLU A 31 -1.06 -5.42 12.26
CA GLU A 31 -0.89 -4.50 13.38
C GLU A 31 0.29 -3.56 13.18
N SER A 32 1.31 -4.01 12.42
CA SER A 32 2.48 -3.22 12.04
C SER A 32 2.32 -2.51 10.69
N ASN A 33 1.33 -2.89 9.86
CA ASN A 33 1.10 -2.32 8.53
C ASN A 33 -0.21 -1.49 8.47
N GLN A 34 -0.45 -0.69 9.50
CA GLN A 34 -1.73 0.00 9.72
C GLN A 34 -2.08 0.99 8.62
N VAL A 35 -1.08 1.72 8.08
CA VAL A 35 -1.29 2.69 7.00
C VAL A 35 -1.78 2.01 5.73
N ALA A 36 -1.14 0.91 5.31
CA ALA A 36 -1.56 0.19 4.12
C ALA A 36 -2.94 -0.47 4.30
N ASP A 37 -3.22 -1.03 5.49
CA ASP A 37 -4.55 -1.59 5.81
C ASP A 37 -5.65 -0.51 5.78
N ALA A 38 -5.39 0.66 6.35
CA ALA A 38 -6.32 1.78 6.35
C ALA A 38 -6.56 2.32 4.92
N LEU A 39 -5.50 2.47 4.13
CA LEU A 39 -5.61 2.85 2.72
C LEU A 39 -6.43 1.83 1.94
N ALA A 40 -6.12 0.53 2.06
CA ALA A 40 -6.86 -0.55 1.41
C ALA A 40 -8.35 -0.56 1.79
N LYS A 41 -8.69 -0.28 3.05
CA LYS A 41 -10.10 -0.16 3.46
C LYS A 41 -10.78 1.07 2.87
N MET A 42 -10.09 2.21 2.83
CA MET A 42 -10.63 3.43 2.21
C MET A 42 -10.98 3.18 0.74
N THR A 43 -10.13 2.44 0.01
CA THR A 43 -10.37 2.13 -1.40
C THR A 43 -11.63 1.31 -1.63
N LEU A 44 -11.92 0.38 -0.72
CA LEU A 44 -13.09 -0.49 -0.80
C LEU A 44 -14.40 0.23 -0.46
N THR A 45 -14.33 1.27 0.37
CA THR A 45 -15.51 2.03 0.81
C THR A 45 -15.87 3.22 -0.08
N ARG A 46 -14.96 3.62 -0.98
CA ARG A 46 -15.13 4.80 -1.82
C ARG A 46 -15.70 4.40 -3.19
N SER A 47 -16.71 5.14 -3.66
CA SER A 47 -17.33 4.94 -4.97
C SER A 47 -16.44 5.39 -6.15
N GLU A 48 -15.43 6.22 -5.86
CA GLU A 48 -14.50 6.77 -6.83
C GLU A 48 -13.14 6.06 -6.77
N SER A 49 -12.51 5.88 -7.93
CA SER A 49 -11.13 5.42 -8.03
C SER A 49 -10.17 6.33 -7.26
N LEU A 50 -9.14 5.77 -6.62
CA LEU A 50 -8.16 6.58 -5.92
C LEU A 50 -7.33 7.39 -6.92
N HIS A 51 -7.41 8.70 -6.77
CA HIS A 51 -6.45 9.63 -7.32
C HIS A 51 -5.19 9.66 -6.46
N MET A 52 -4.07 10.09 -7.04
CA MET A 52 -2.91 10.49 -6.26
C MET A 52 -3.36 11.59 -5.28
N PHE A 53 -3.08 11.37 -4.00
CA PHE A 53 -3.34 12.38 -2.99
C PHE A 53 -2.15 13.36 -2.94
N GLU A 54 -2.42 14.65 -3.09
CA GLU A 54 -1.40 15.68 -2.82
C GLU A 54 -1.00 15.70 -1.33
N GLU A 55 -1.94 15.35 -0.43
CA GLU A 55 -1.68 15.19 0.99
C GLU A 55 -2.35 13.93 1.58
N PRO A 56 -1.78 13.28 2.61
CA PRO A 56 -2.38 12.09 3.20
C PRO A 56 -3.79 12.36 3.75
N PRO A 57 -4.77 11.45 3.54
CA PRO A 57 -6.10 11.58 4.12
C PRO A 57 -6.07 11.71 5.65
N LEU A 58 -7.05 12.39 6.24
CA LEU A 58 -7.08 12.67 7.70
C LEU A 58 -6.97 11.41 8.58
N ALA A 59 -7.53 10.27 8.17
CA ALA A 59 -7.38 9.03 8.94
C ALA A 59 -5.94 8.48 8.87
N ILE A 60 -5.26 8.66 7.74
CA ILE A 60 -3.85 8.28 7.58
C ILE A 60 -2.94 9.23 8.36
N LYS A 61 -3.20 10.55 8.30
CA LYS A 61 -2.47 11.55 9.12
C LYS A 61 -2.54 11.23 10.62
N ARG A 62 -3.63 10.66 11.11
CA ARG A 62 -3.76 10.26 12.52
C ARG A 62 -2.88 9.05 12.86
N ILE A 63 -2.93 8.01 12.05
CA ILE A 63 -2.07 6.82 12.20
C ILE A 63 -0.59 7.23 12.16
N LEU A 64 -0.21 8.12 11.24
CA LEU A 64 1.15 8.62 11.11
C LEU A 64 1.59 9.53 12.27
N LYS A 65 0.68 10.19 12.98
CA LYS A 65 1.02 10.99 14.17
C LYS A 65 1.19 10.13 15.43
N GLU A 66 0.45 9.03 15.50
CA GLU A 66 0.58 8.03 16.57
C GLU A 66 1.90 7.26 16.45
N ASP A 67 2.35 7.04 15.21
CA ASP A 67 3.70 6.58 14.90
C ASP A 67 4.68 7.77 15.01
N ARG A 68 5.41 7.88 16.12
CA ARG A 68 6.31 9.03 16.46
C ARG A 68 7.44 9.31 15.45
N THR A 69 7.46 8.64 14.31
CA THR A 69 8.44 8.76 13.23
C THR A 69 8.13 9.91 12.26
N PHE A 70 6.86 10.29 12.06
CA PHE A 70 6.48 11.23 10.99
C PHE A 70 6.89 12.69 11.26
N ASP A 71 6.88 13.14 12.52
CA ASP A 71 7.28 14.50 12.90
C ASP A 71 8.76 14.82 12.59
N SER A 72 9.58 13.79 12.38
CA SER A 72 11.00 13.94 12.02
C SER A 72 11.22 14.21 10.52
N MET A 73 10.26 13.87 9.66
CA MET A 73 10.37 13.98 8.20
C MET A 73 9.76 15.26 7.62
N SER A 74 8.92 15.97 8.38
CA SER A 74 8.35 17.27 7.96
C SER A 74 9.23 18.49 8.30
N ARG A 75 10.43 18.27 8.85
CA ARG A 75 11.43 19.32 9.11
C ARG A 75 12.70 19.09 8.29
N LYS A 76 12.61 19.12 6.96
CA LYS A 76 13.75 19.34 6.06
C LYS A 76 13.28 20.09 4.83
#